data_AF-A0AAP3MEC4-F1
#
_entry.id   AF-A0AAP3MEC4-F1
#
_cell.length_a   1.000
_cell.length_b   1.000
_cell.length_c   1.000
_cell.angle_alpha   90.00
_cell.angle_beta   90.00
_cell.angle_gamma   90.00
#
_symmetry.space_group_name_H-M   'P 1'
#
loop_
_entity.id
_entity.type
_entity.pdbx_description
1 polymer ?
#
loop_
_entity_poly.entity_id
_entity_poly.type
_entity_poly.pdbx_seq_one_letter_code
_entity_poly.pdbx_strand_id
1 'polypeptide(L)'
;MLSLRVKPIKKPGYYFDQENYYFTNQLVTQWVGLSAARQNLSGEVNVNTLESLVGGELPSGDVIKGLKSATGEMNRRGGYDLTFSAPKSVSYLGLVCEHKEFIDLHLNAVKTVLKLIEKEAAQARKSGKDGMEYEKTGNLCFAAILHDTSRELDPQLHVHALLMNFTERLDGKWRALASDISRNNGTMEWIMDNQIFLGLVYRSEMALGLKEMGLEIEHTGDAHGLFEIKHFDKALLEQISKRRAQVEEHIKGMHSNSLKAYDRATLDSRKSKEMVSPDELRTRWSAESEALGVNPTTYLATLKEKTKESLTPKEAMSNNQELDRSVLDAIAHLEEKKLTFTYQEVLQTSLYFSLGEQGFEALMARIDKEIDAQNLIALNTENSSFTTSTLINKEQELIKKIVNFTPQKKGLERNTDKVCKLTDNESIQKAVTQALFNKEGVVRIKQQSATSRELLSTLIDYSQDSKKIRILCPSAYSARTMNKDMTQSAPTLWQWILSIGKQDLCETVAGFNYRHRSEHKLPFFNSKKEREVLIVDESQRLTPDEMNTLLSIADKRSAKVILLEKSQSLSGFKSDIPDLLNKAGIKTFEVDDRKAPATNINLIEEKTIEGRILKTA
;
A
#
# COMPACT_ATOMS: atom_id res chain seq x y z
N MET A 1 -2.84 13.38 -7.60
CA MET A 1 -3.07 13.49 -6.13
C MET A 1 -3.90 12.27 -5.72
N LEU A 2 -3.74 11.71 -4.52
CA LEU A 2 -4.61 10.61 -4.08
C LEU A 2 -6.07 11.07 -4.16
N SER A 3 -6.94 10.26 -4.77
CA SER A 3 -8.36 10.59 -4.91
C SER A 3 -9.08 10.57 -3.56
N LEU A 4 -8.56 9.86 -2.56
CA LEU A 4 -9.05 9.83 -1.18
C LEU A 4 -7.95 10.31 -0.23
N ARG A 5 -8.23 11.29 0.62
CA ARG A 5 -7.37 11.70 1.74
C ARG A 5 -8.12 11.59 3.04
N VAL A 6 -7.41 11.24 4.11
CA VAL A 6 -8.03 11.05 5.43
C VAL A 6 -7.37 11.95 6.47
N LYS A 7 -8.17 12.73 7.20
CA LYS A 7 -7.70 13.67 8.23
C LYS A 7 -8.62 13.66 9.46
N PRO A 8 -8.12 13.98 10.66
CA PRO A 8 -9.01 14.19 11.80
C PRO A 8 -9.85 15.45 11.61
N ILE A 9 -11.12 15.40 12.04
CA ILE A 9 -12.00 16.58 12.07
C ILE A 9 -11.51 17.51 13.18
N LYS A 10 -11.15 18.75 12.82
CA LYS A 10 -10.70 19.78 13.78
C LYS A 10 -11.76 20.82 14.10
N LYS A 11 -12.38 21.40 13.07
CA LYS A 11 -13.41 22.45 13.18
C LYS A 11 -14.55 22.11 12.22
N PRO A 12 -15.72 21.67 12.69
CA PRO A 12 -16.83 21.30 11.81
C PRO A 12 -17.40 22.50 11.03
N GLY A 13 -17.55 23.67 11.67
CA GLY A 13 -18.04 24.88 11.00
C GLY A 13 -17.24 25.29 9.76
N TYR A 14 -15.93 25.00 9.73
CA TYR A 14 -15.05 25.31 8.60
C TYR A 14 -15.54 24.73 7.25
N TYR A 15 -16.24 23.59 7.27
CA TYR A 15 -16.75 22.97 6.03
C TYR A 15 -17.95 23.70 5.43
N PHE A 16 -18.56 24.63 6.17
CA PHE A 16 -19.74 25.39 5.78
C PHE A 16 -19.44 26.87 5.48
N ASP A 17 -18.17 27.28 5.57
CA ASP A 17 -17.77 28.65 5.22
C ASP A 17 -18.10 28.91 3.73
N GLN A 18 -18.70 30.07 3.44
CA GLN A 18 -19.13 30.49 2.10
C GLN A 18 -17.99 30.42 1.07
N GLU A 19 -16.76 30.57 1.53
CA GLU A 19 -15.56 30.45 0.70
C GLU A 19 -15.36 29.06 0.08
N ASN A 20 -16.16 28.05 0.40
CA ASN A 20 -15.97 26.67 -0.09
C ASN A 20 -17.01 26.21 -1.13
N TYR A 21 -18.05 27.00 -1.42
CA TYR A 21 -19.12 26.66 -2.37
C TYR A 21 -19.57 27.90 -3.16
N TYR A 22 -18.89 28.18 -4.26
CA TYR A 22 -19.18 29.36 -5.08
C TYR A 22 -20.26 29.10 -6.14
N PHE A 23 -20.34 27.89 -6.69
CA PHE A 23 -21.06 27.65 -7.94
C PHE A 23 -22.48 27.14 -7.78
N THR A 24 -22.79 26.43 -6.70
CA THR A 24 -24.10 25.81 -6.51
C THR A 24 -25.16 26.76 -5.94
N ASN A 25 -24.81 28.00 -5.54
CA ASN A 25 -25.63 28.97 -4.79
C ASN A 25 -26.26 28.44 -3.48
N GLN A 26 -26.17 27.13 -3.23
CA GLN A 26 -26.55 26.39 -2.03
C GLN A 26 -25.50 25.31 -1.81
N LEU A 27 -24.98 25.19 -0.59
CA LEU A 27 -24.03 24.13 -0.26
C LEU A 27 -24.73 22.77 -0.38
N VAL A 28 -24.27 21.93 -1.30
CA VAL A 28 -24.83 20.58 -1.44
C VAL A 28 -24.28 19.71 -0.31
N THR A 29 -25.15 19.36 0.63
CA THR A 29 -24.82 18.47 1.75
C THR A 29 -25.82 17.33 1.87
N GLN A 30 -25.34 16.18 2.35
CA GLN A 30 -26.19 15.02 2.54
C GLN A 30 -25.68 14.12 3.68
N TRP A 31 -26.61 13.64 4.52
CA TRP A 31 -26.35 12.51 5.42
C TRP A 31 -26.32 11.18 4.66
N VAL A 32 -25.30 10.36 4.93
CA VAL A 32 -25.10 9.05 4.30
C VAL A 32 -24.79 7.99 5.36
N GLY A 33 -25.30 6.77 5.16
CA GLY A 33 -25.04 5.61 6.00
C GLY A 33 -26.23 5.18 6.86
N LEU A 34 -26.22 3.92 7.27
CA LEU A 34 -27.24 3.29 8.10
C LEU A 34 -27.32 3.92 9.49
N SER A 35 -26.20 4.32 10.10
CA SER A 35 -26.24 4.98 11.41
C SER A 35 -26.87 6.36 11.33
N ALA A 36 -26.72 7.06 10.19
CA ALA A 36 -27.43 8.32 9.96
C ALA A 36 -28.94 8.07 9.92
N ALA A 37 -29.40 7.09 9.13
CA ALA A 37 -30.81 6.71 9.06
C ALA A 37 -31.39 6.29 10.42
N ARG A 38 -30.65 5.49 11.21
CA ARG A 38 -31.07 5.07 12.57
C ARG A 38 -31.14 6.21 13.58
N GLN A 39 -30.38 7.26 13.37
CA GLN A 39 -30.44 8.51 14.15
C GLN A 39 -31.43 9.53 13.56
N ASN A 40 -32.26 9.12 12.59
CA ASN A 40 -33.18 10.00 11.85
C ASN A 40 -32.50 11.20 11.17
N LEU A 41 -31.23 11.05 10.83
CA LEU A 41 -30.46 12.04 10.08
C LEU A 41 -30.63 11.76 8.58
N SER A 42 -31.31 12.67 7.88
CA SER A 42 -31.55 12.58 6.45
C SER A 42 -31.59 13.98 5.82
N GLY A 43 -31.41 14.06 4.51
CA GLY A 43 -31.38 15.34 3.80
C GLY A 43 -30.13 16.18 4.11
N GLU A 44 -30.32 17.49 4.16
CA GLU A 44 -29.27 18.49 4.35
C GLU A 44 -28.62 18.38 5.75
N VAL A 45 -27.31 18.63 5.80
CA VAL A 45 -26.53 18.59 7.03
C VAL A 45 -26.62 19.94 7.73
N ASN A 46 -27.23 19.96 8.91
CA ASN A 46 -27.23 21.13 9.78
C ASN A 46 -25.89 21.23 10.55
N VAL A 47 -25.28 22.42 10.57
CA VAL A 47 -23.99 22.66 11.24
C VAL A 47 -24.04 22.38 12.73
N ASN A 48 -25.10 22.82 13.43
CA ASN A 48 -25.23 22.61 14.87
C ASN A 48 -25.36 21.12 15.18
N THR A 49 -26.14 20.37 14.38
CA THR A 49 -26.24 18.92 14.51
C THR A 49 -24.88 18.24 14.28
N LEU A 50 -24.13 18.67 13.27
CA LEU A 50 -22.78 18.15 13.01
C LEU A 50 -21.83 18.43 14.19
N GLU A 51 -21.86 19.64 14.75
CA GLU A 51 -21.04 20.03 15.90
C GLU A 51 -21.39 19.20 17.15
N SER A 52 -22.68 18.98 17.42
CA SER A 52 -23.15 18.08 18.49
C SER A 52 -22.64 16.65 18.30
N LEU A 53 -22.74 16.09 17.08
CA LEU A 53 -22.28 14.73 16.78
C LEU A 53 -20.75 14.58 16.92
N VAL A 54 -20.00 15.59 16.46
CA VAL A 54 -18.55 15.67 16.66
C VAL A 54 -18.22 15.78 18.16
N GLY A 55 -19.02 16.51 18.93
CA GLY A 55 -19.00 16.59 20.39
C GLY A 55 -19.40 15.28 21.10
N GLY A 56 -20.10 14.39 20.39
CA GLY A 56 -20.51 13.07 20.88
C GLY A 56 -21.93 12.96 21.39
N GLU A 57 -22.74 13.98 21.16
CA GLU A 57 -24.16 14.01 21.47
C GLU A 57 -24.95 13.53 20.27
N LEU A 58 -25.67 12.42 20.44
CA LEU A 58 -26.51 11.83 19.40
C LEU A 58 -27.93 12.41 19.48
N PRO A 59 -28.65 12.52 18.35
CA PRO A 59 -30.07 12.89 18.33
C PRO A 59 -30.96 12.00 19.22
N SER A 60 -30.58 10.73 19.43
CA SER A 60 -31.26 9.82 20.35
C SER A 60 -31.13 10.21 21.84
N GLY A 61 -30.27 11.18 22.19
CA GLY A 61 -29.92 11.55 23.56
C GLY A 61 -28.76 10.73 24.14
N ASP A 62 -28.25 9.74 23.41
CA ASP A 62 -27.06 8.99 23.79
C ASP A 62 -25.81 9.89 23.72
N VAL A 63 -24.87 9.67 24.65
CA VAL A 63 -23.60 10.39 24.68
C VAL A 63 -22.43 9.42 24.52
N ILE A 64 -21.66 9.61 23.45
CA ILE A 64 -20.43 8.86 23.20
C ILE A 64 -19.29 9.48 24.01
N LYS A 65 -18.94 8.82 25.11
CA LYS A 65 -17.87 9.29 26.01
C LYS A 65 -16.48 9.14 25.37
N GLY A 66 -15.65 10.17 25.52
CA GLY A 66 -14.22 10.13 25.19
C GLY A 66 -13.38 9.34 26.21
N LEU A 67 -12.08 9.22 25.95
CA LEU A 67 -11.14 8.64 26.91
C LEU A 67 -10.67 9.74 27.88
N LYS A 68 -10.62 9.44 29.18
CA LYS A 68 -9.96 10.31 30.16
C LYS A 68 -8.45 10.25 29.94
N SER A 69 -7.82 11.41 29.76
CA SER A 69 -6.37 11.55 29.76
C SER A 69 -5.83 11.33 31.18
N ALA A 70 -4.51 11.15 31.30
CA ALA A 70 -3.82 11.11 32.60
C ALA A 70 -3.97 12.42 33.40
N THR A 71 -4.27 13.54 32.72
CA THR A 71 -4.53 14.85 33.32
C THR A 71 -5.99 15.05 33.72
N GLY A 72 -6.87 14.07 33.49
CA GLY A 72 -8.30 14.14 33.77
C GLY A 72 -9.15 14.80 32.68
N GLU A 73 -8.53 15.31 31.62
CA GLU A 73 -9.22 15.88 30.46
C GLU A 73 -9.84 14.78 29.59
N MET A 74 -11.08 15.00 29.12
CA MET A 74 -11.71 14.06 28.19
C MET A 74 -11.20 14.31 26.77
N ASN A 75 -10.29 13.45 26.30
CA ASN A 75 -9.84 13.46 24.91
C ASN A 75 -10.81 12.64 24.05
N ARG A 76 -11.59 13.35 23.24
CA ARG A 76 -12.53 12.76 22.28
C ARG A 76 -11.99 12.91 20.86
N ARG A 77 -12.10 11.83 20.08
CA ARG A 77 -11.96 11.88 18.62
C ARG A 77 -13.34 12.15 18.04
N GLY A 78 -13.54 13.32 17.43
CA GLY A 78 -14.83 13.69 16.86
C GLY A 78 -15.20 12.90 15.60
N GLY A 79 -14.18 12.49 14.84
CA GLY A 79 -14.34 11.75 13.60
C GLY A 79 -13.20 12.01 12.63
N TYR A 80 -13.39 11.58 11.39
CA TYR A 80 -12.40 11.68 10.32
C TYR A 80 -13.03 12.25 9.05
N ASP A 81 -12.34 13.16 8.39
CA ASP A 81 -12.66 13.68 7.06
C ASP A 81 -12.07 12.75 6.01
N LEU A 82 -12.93 12.14 5.20
CA LEU A 82 -12.61 11.39 3.99
C LEU A 82 -12.83 12.31 2.79
N THR A 83 -11.77 12.95 2.31
CA THR A 83 -11.85 13.88 1.17
C THR A 83 -11.69 13.14 -0.14
N PHE A 84 -12.75 13.10 -0.95
CA PHE A 84 -12.75 12.57 -2.32
C PHE A 84 -12.53 13.70 -3.31
N SER A 85 -11.57 13.59 -4.23
CA SER A 85 -11.30 14.63 -5.23
C SER A 85 -11.44 14.08 -6.64
N ALA A 86 -12.24 14.75 -7.47
CA ALA A 86 -12.43 14.38 -8.87
C ALA A 86 -11.19 14.70 -9.73
N PRO A 87 -11.00 13.98 -10.86
CA PRO A 87 -10.07 14.40 -11.90
C PRO A 87 -10.32 15.84 -12.32
N LYS A 88 -9.28 16.50 -12.82
CA LYS A 88 -9.38 17.93 -13.09
C LYS A 88 -10.26 18.21 -14.30
N SER A 89 -10.19 17.36 -15.32
CA SER A 89 -11.07 17.39 -16.49
C SER A 89 -12.55 17.24 -16.12
N VAL A 90 -12.88 16.34 -15.19
CA VAL A 90 -14.23 16.19 -14.65
C VAL A 90 -14.68 17.45 -13.90
N SER A 91 -13.80 18.02 -13.06
CA SER A 91 -14.11 19.26 -12.33
C SER A 91 -14.39 20.41 -13.28
N TYR A 92 -13.63 20.51 -14.38
CA TYR A 92 -13.83 21.52 -15.41
C TYR A 92 -15.17 21.36 -16.12
N LEU A 93 -15.51 20.14 -16.57
CA LEU A 93 -16.78 19.90 -17.26
C LEU A 93 -18.00 20.15 -16.35
N GLY A 94 -17.91 19.74 -15.07
CA GLY A 94 -19.00 19.96 -14.12
C GLY A 94 -19.19 21.41 -13.70
N LEU A 95 -18.10 22.16 -13.53
CA LEU A 95 -18.13 23.52 -12.97
C LEU A 95 -18.04 24.62 -14.03
N VAL A 96 -17.09 24.54 -14.96
CA VAL A 96 -16.84 25.60 -15.96
C VAL A 96 -17.77 25.45 -17.15
N CYS A 97 -18.01 24.22 -17.62
CA CYS A 97 -18.96 23.94 -18.69
C CYS A 97 -20.40 23.74 -18.19
N GLU A 98 -20.62 23.76 -16.88
CA GLU A 98 -21.93 23.66 -16.21
C GLU A 98 -22.73 22.36 -16.49
N HIS A 99 -22.02 21.26 -16.78
CA HIS A 99 -22.63 19.95 -16.99
C HIS A 99 -22.86 19.21 -15.66
N LYS A 100 -24.06 19.34 -15.10
CA LYS A 100 -24.43 18.77 -13.78
C LYS A 100 -24.25 17.26 -13.68
N GLU A 101 -24.37 16.54 -14.81
CA GLU A 101 -24.18 15.09 -14.85
C GLU A 101 -22.79 14.64 -14.35
N PHE A 102 -21.75 15.48 -14.48
CA PHE A 102 -20.41 15.18 -13.94
C PHE A 102 -20.35 15.33 -12.41
N ILE A 103 -21.16 16.23 -11.84
CA ILE A 103 -21.32 16.38 -10.39
C ILE A 103 -22.07 15.18 -9.83
N ASP A 104 -23.15 14.76 -10.49
CA ASP A 104 -23.92 13.57 -10.09
C ASP A 104 -23.07 12.31 -10.17
N LEU A 105 -22.28 12.15 -11.24
CA LEU A 105 -21.31 11.06 -11.37
C LEU A 105 -20.31 11.06 -10.21
N HIS A 106 -19.75 12.22 -9.85
CA HIS A 106 -18.86 12.35 -8.70
C HIS A 106 -19.51 11.91 -7.39
N LEU A 107 -20.73 12.40 -7.11
CA LEU A 107 -21.47 12.07 -5.90
C LEU A 107 -21.84 10.59 -5.82
N ASN A 108 -22.20 9.98 -6.94
CA ASN A 108 -22.53 8.56 -7.02
C ASN A 108 -21.29 7.68 -6.75
N ALA A 109 -20.14 7.99 -7.37
CA ALA A 109 -18.89 7.29 -7.10
C ALA A 109 -18.47 7.39 -5.62
N VAL A 110 -18.65 8.56 -4.99
CA VAL A 110 -18.42 8.73 -3.54
C VAL A 110 -19.35 7.84 -2.73
N LYS A 111 -20.66 7.82 -3.04
CA LYS A 111 -21.64 6.98 -2.35
C LYS A 111 -21.30 5.49 -2.44
N THR A 112 -20.83 5.01 -3.59
CA THR A 112 -20.39 3.61 -3.76
C THR A 112 -19.27 3.27 -2.79
N VAL A 113 -18.25 4.13 -2.68
CA VAL A 113 -17.14 3.91 -1.74
C VAL A 113 -17.59 4.02 -0.28
N LEU A 114 -18.47 4.97 0.07
CA LEU A 114 -18.97 5.09 1.44
C LEU A 114 -19.76 3.86 1.89
N LYS A 115 -20.57 3.26 1.00
CA LYS A 115 -21.27 2.00 1.27
C LYS A 115 -20.29 0.85 1.51
N LEU A 116 -19.22 0.77 0.73
CA LEU A 116 -18.16 -0.22 0.92
C LEU A 116 -17.46 -0.05 2.27
N ILE A 117 -17.10 1.18 2.64
CA ILE A 117 -16.49 1.50 3.95
C ILE A 117 -17.45 1.12 5.08
N GLU A 118 -18.73 1.45 4.97
CA GLU A 118 -19.75 1.08 5.95
C GLU A 118 -19.85 -0.44 6.15
N LYS A 119 -19.85 -1.20 5.05
CA LYS A 119 -19.95 -2.66 5.09
C LYS A 119 -18.70 -3.31 5.72
N GLU A 120 -17.51 -2.87 5.32
CA GLU A 120 -16.27 -3.59 5.65
C GLU A 120 -15.54 -3.07 6.89
N ALA A 121 -15.58 -1.75 7.12
CA ALA A 121 -14.77 -1.10 8.15
C ALA A 121 -15.51 -0.91 9.47
N ALA A 122 -16.84 -0.92 9.47
CA ALA A 122 -17.64 -0.56 10.66
C ALA A 122 -17.41 -1.56 11.80
N GLN A 123 -16.77 -1.09 12.87
CA GLN A 123 -16.40 -1.91 14.02
C GLN A 123 -16.55 -1.14 15.32
N ALA A 124 -16.94 -1.85 16.38
CA ALA A 124 -16.94 -1.34 17.75
C ALA A 124 -16.20 -2.30 18.68
N ARG A 125 -15.64 -1.75 19.75
CA ARG A 125 -15.01 -2.57 20.79
C ARG A 125 -16.06 -3.15 21.74
N LYS A 126 -15.85 -4.39 22.13
CA LYS A 126 -16.65 -5.12 23.13
C LYS A 126 -15.72 -5.76 24.16
N SER A 127 -16.12 -5.75 25.43
CA SER A 127 -15.44 -6.55 26.44
C SER A 127 -15.97 -7.98 26.37
N GLY A 128 -15.13 -8.89 25.91
CA GLY A 128 -15.35 -10.33 25.88
C GLY A 128 -14.83 -11.03 27.13
N LYS A 129 -14.98 -12.36 27.17
CA LYS A 129 -14.51 -13.19 28.31
C LYS A 129 -12.98 -13.22 28.39
N ASP A 130 -12.31 -13.19 27.24
CA ASP A 130 -10.85 -13.30 27.12
C ASP A 130 -10.15 -11.96 26.87
N GLY A 131 -10.87 -10.84 27.03
CA GLY A 131 -10.33 -9.49 26.86
C GLY A 131 -11.13 -8.63 25.90
N MET A 132 -10.44 -7.77 25.15
CA MET A 132 -11.09 -6.85 24.21
C MET A 132 -11.32 -7.53 22.87
N GLU A 133 -12.58 -7.56 22.43
CA GLU A 133 -13.02 -8.07 21.14
C GLU A 133 -13.47 -6.92 20.23
N TYR A 134 -13.49 -7.19 18.92
CA TYR A 134 -13.93 -6.27 17.88
C TYR A 134 -15.18 -6.83 17.19
N GLU A 135 -16.29 -6.14 17.32
CA GLU A 135 -17.58 -6.52 16.74
C GLU A 135 -17.77 -5.74 15.44
N LYS A 136 -17.94 -6.43 14.29
CA LYS A 136 -18.35 -5.79 13.03
C LYS A 136 -19.80 -5.33 13.17
N THR A 137 -20.03 -4.03 13.08
CA THR A 137 -21.35 -3.43 13.29
C THR A 137 -22.10 -3.18 11.98
N GLY A 138 -21.38 -3.00 10.88
CA GLY A 138 -21.96 -2.79 9.54
C GLY A 138 -22.80 -1.53 9.39
N ASN A 139 -22.58 -0.51 10.23
CA ASN A 139 -23.31 0.76 10.17
C ASN A 139 -22.41 1.94 10.55
N LEU A 140 -22.38 2.98 9.71
CA LEU A 140 -21.62 4.22 9.89
C LEU A 140 -22.49 5.45 9.60
N CYS A 141 -22.03 6.62 10.03
CA CYS A 141 -22.65 7.91 9.75
C CYS A 141 -21.63 8.83 9.09
N PHE A 142 -21.97 9.35 7.92
CA PHE A 142 -21.18 10.32 7.18
C PHE A 142 -22.00 11.58 6.91
N ALA A 143 -21.39 12.75 7.10
CA ALA A 143 -21.85 13.99 6.49
C ALA A 143 -21.05 14.23 5.21
N ALA A 144 -21.67 14.10 4.04
CA ALA A 144 -21.06 14.40 2.76
C ALA A 144 -21.29 15.87 2.39
N ILE A 145 -20.22 16.63 2.19
CA ILE A 145 -20.25 18.06 1.90
C ILE A 145 -19.47 18.30 0.61
N LEU A 146 -20.16 18.78 -0.43
CA LEU A 146 -19.54 19.06 -1.72
C LEU A 146 -18.93 20.46 -1.74
N HIS A 147 -17.66 20.54 -2.11
CA HIS A 147 -16.92 21.78 -2.38
C HIS A 147 -16.49 21.79 -3.86
N ASP A 148 -16.34 23.00 -4.42
CA ASP A 148 -16.16 23.21 -5.86
C ASP A 148 -14.86 23.96 -6.23
N THR A 149 -14.12 24.47 -5.25
CA THR A 149 -12.96 25.32 -5.51
C THR A 149 -11.73 24.86 -4.75
N SER A 150 -10.58 24.94 -5.42
CA SER A 150 -9.29 24.73 -4.80
C SER A 150 -8.92 25.93 -3.90
N ARG A 151 -7.79 25.83 -3.20
CA ARG A 151 -7.24 26.96 -2.44
C ARG A 151 -6.82 28.14 -3.33
N GLU A 152 -6.39 27.86 -4.54
CA GLU A 152 -6.02 28.87 -5.54
C GLU A 152 -7.23 29.29 -6.40
N LEU A 153 -8.45 28.98 -5.95
CA LEU A 153 -9.70 29.27 -6.66
C LEU A 153 -9.77 28.64 -8.05
N ASP A 154 -9.11 27.51 -8.27
CA ASP A 154 -9.27 26.71 -9.49
C ASP A 154 -10.49 25.77 -9.37
N PRO A 155 -11.14 25.37 -10.49
CA PRO A 155 -12.31 24.49 -10.45
C PRO A 155 -11.93 23.10 -9.92
N GLN A 156 -12.41 22.70 -8.76
CA GLN A 156 -12.02 21.45 -8.12
C GLN A 156 -13.21 20.84 -7.37
N LEU A 157 -13.88 19.88 -8.01
CA LEU A 157 -14.91 19.09 -7.35
C LEU A 157 -14.28 18.16 -6.31
N HIS A 158 -14.73 18.29 -5.07
CA HIS A 158 -14.36 17.38 -4.01
C HIS A 158 -15.43 17.27 -2.94
N VAL A 159 -15.60 16.08 -2.38
CA VAL A 159 -16.51 15.82 -1.28
C VAL A 159 -15.71 15.58 -0.01
N HIS A 160 -16.03 16.33 1.03
CA HIS A 160 -15.66 16.02 2.40
C HIS A 160 -16.71 15.08 2.98
N ALA A 161 -16.41 13.78 3.05
CA ALA A 161 -17.25 12.81 3.72
C ALA A 161 -16.78 12.64 5.17
N LEU A 162 -17.39 13.40 6.07
CA LEU A 162 -17.05 13.43 7.49
C LEU A 162 -17.62 12.19 8.19
N LEU A 163 -16.77 11.21 8.45
CA LEU A 163 -17.08 10.01 9.24
C LEU A 163 -17.21 10.38 10.72
N MET A 164 -18.42 10.23 11.26
CA MET A 164 -18.70 10.46 12.67
C MET A 164 -18.18 9.30 13.52
N ASN A 165 -17.62 9.59 14.69
CA ASN A 165 -17.05 8.56 15.56
C ASN A 165 -18.11 7.86 16.43
N PHE A 166 -19.08 7.20 15.80
CA PHE A 166 -20.05 6.34 16.47
C PHE A 166 -20.61 5.25 15.55
N THR A 167 -21.03 4.15 16.16
CA THR A 167 -21.72 3.03 15.51
C THR A 167 -22.58 2.30 16.54
N GLU A 168 -23.65 1.65 16.09
CA GLU A 168 -24.52 0.85 16.92
C GLU A 168 -24.08 -0.60 16.92
N ARG A 169 -23.89 -1.15 18.12
CA ARG A 169 -23.57 -2.56 18.31
C ARG A 169 -24.79 -3.46 18.16
N LEU A 170 -24.55 -4.76 18.06
CA LEU A 170 -25.62 -5.77 17.98
C LEU A 170 -26.52 -5.79 19.22
N ASP A 171 -26.05 -5.26 20.36
CA ASP A 171 -26.83 -5.10 21.59
C ASP A 171 -27.68 -3.82 21.63
N GLY A 172 -27.78 -3.09 20.52
CA GLY A 172 -28.53 -1.83 20.38
C GLY A 172 -27.87 -0.62 21.03
N LYS A 173 -26.63 -0.76 21.54
CA LYS A 173 -25.94 0.34 22.22
C LYS A 173 -25.01 1.07 21.27
N TRP A 174 -25.08 2.40 21.30
CA TRP A 174 -24.16 3.27 20.59
C TRP A 174 -22.78 3.30 21.25
N ARG A 175 -21.73 3.13 20.46
CA ARG A 175 -20.33 3.15 20.90
C ARG A 175 -19.47 3.94 19.93
N ALA A 176 -18.30 4.37 20.41
CA ALA A 176 -17.27 4.91 19.53
C ALA A 176 -16.78 3.82 18.56
N LEU A 177 -16.30 4.25 17.39
CA LEU A 177 -15.65 3.35 16.45
C LEU A 177 -14.42 2.71 17.08
N ALA A 178 -14.17 1.45 16.72
CA ALA A 178 -13.02 0.72 17.20
C ALA A 178 -11.71 1.33 16.66
N SER A 179 -10.68 1.27 17.51
CA SER A 179 -9.29 1.59 17.18
C SER A 179 -8.38 0.78 18.10
N ASP A 180 -7.25 0.33 17.58
CA ASP A 180 -6.26 -0.50 18.27
C ASP A 180 -4.85 0.09 18.15
N ILE A 181 -4.06 -0.01 19.23
CA ILE A 181 -2.64 0.35 19.27
C ILE A 181 -1.84 -0.54 18.32
N SER A 182 -2.22 -1.82 18.19
CA SER A 182 -1.55 -2.76 17.28
C SER A 182 -1.75 -2.42 15.80
N ARG A 183 -2.68 -1.50 15.49
CA ARG A 183 -3.14 -1.11 14.14
C ARG A 183 -3.70 -2.25 13.28
N ASN A 184 -3.95 -3.42 13.86
CA ASN A 184 -4.51 -4.56 13.13
C ASN A 184 -6.04 -4.54 13.06
N ASN A 185 -6.70 -3.82 13.98
CA ASN A 185 -8.15 -3.78 14.10
C ASN A 185 -8.63 -2.34 14.29
N GLY A 186 -9.85 -2.05 13.82
CA GLY A 186 -10.47 -0.75 13.93
C GLY A 186 -10.89 -0.17 12.58
N THR A 187 -11.94 0.65 12.63
CA THR A 187 -12.55 1.23 11.42
C THR A 187 -11.58 2.14 10.70
N MET A 188 -10.87 2.98 11.45
CA MET A 188 -9.94 3.94 10.88
C MET A 188 -8.67 3.27 10.35
N GLU A 189 -8.16 2.28 11.08
CA GLU A 189 -7.02 1.46 10.71
C GLU A 189 -7.30 0.76 9.37
N TRP A 190 -8.48 0.13 9.24
CA TRP A 190 -8.90 -0.49 7.99
C TRP A 190 -9.01 0.52 6.83
N ILE A 191 -9.62 1.70 7.04
CA ILE A 191 -9.72 2.73 5.99
C ILE A 191 -8.34 3.19 5.53
N MET A 192 -7.40 3.37 6.47
CA MET A 192 -6.04 3.80 6.17
C MET A 192 -5.24 2.75 5.41
N ASP A 193 -5.33 1.49 5.83
CA ASP A 193 -4.62 0.39 5.17
C ASP A 193 -5.18 0.14 3.75
N ASN A 194 -6.44 0.51 3.51
CA ASN A 194 -7.14 0.33 2.23
C ASN A 194 -7.33 1.62 1.43
N GLN A 195 -6.66 2.72 1.79
CA GLN A 195 -6.85 4.02 1.16
C GLN A 195 -6.63 4.00 -0.36
N ILE A 196 -5.63 3.25 -0.84
CA ILE A 196 -5.32 3.12 -2.28
C ILE A 196 -6.43 2.36 -2.99
N PHE A 197 -6.90 1.25 -2.40
CA PHE A 197 -7.98 0.42 -2.91
C PHE A 197 -9.30 1.21 -2.98
N LEU A 198 -9.69 1.88 -1.90
CA LEU A 198 -10.89 2.73 -1.85
C LEU A 198 -10.82 3.85 -2.91
N GLY A 199 -9.65 4.45 -3.09
CA GLY A 199 -9.43 5.42 -4.14
C GLY A 199 -9.57 4.83 -5.55
N LEU A 200 -9.16 3.57 -5.76
CA LEU A 200 -9.29 2.87 -7.03
C LEU A 200 -10.74 2.52 -7.34
N VAL A 201 -11.52 2.06 -6.35
CA VAL A 201 -12.97 1.85 -6.49
C VAL A 201 -13.65 3.14 -6.96
N TYR A 202 -13.39 4.25 -6.28
CA TYR A 202 -13.89 5.57 -6.71
C TYR A 202 -13.54 5.90 -8.16
N ARG A 203 -12.29 5.66 -8.57
CA ARG A 203 -11.83 5.95 -9.94
C ARG A 203 -12.46 5.04 -10.99
N SER A 204 -12.67 3.76 -10.66
CA SER A 204 -13.35 2.81 -11.54
C SER A 204 -14.79 3.22 -11.81
N GLU A 205 -15.54 3.61 -10.78
CA GLU A 205 -16.91 4.11 -10.93
C GLU A 205 -16.96 5.39 -11.76
N MET A 206 -16.04 6.33 -11.53
CA MET A 206 -15.92 7.55 -12.33
C MET A 206 -15.61 7.22 -13.81
N ALA A 207 -14.64 6.35 -14.06
CA ALA A 207 -14.24 6.00 -15.41
C ALA A 207 -15.37 5.30 -16.18
N LEU A 208 -16.11 4.40 -15.54
CA LEU A 208 -17.25 3.73 -16.14
C LEU A 208 -18.34 4.74 -16.52
N GLY A 209 -18.72 5.64 -15.61
CA GLY A 209 -19.73 6.65 -15.91
C GLY A 209 -19.30 7.63 -17.02
N LEU A 210 -18.01 7.98 -17.11
CA LEU A 210 -17.49 8.77 -18.23
C LEU A 210 -17.63 8.03 -19.56
N LYS A 211 -17.36 6.72 -19.57
CA LYS A 211 -17.54 5.88 -20.75
C LYS A 211 -19.00 5.82 -21.19
N GLU A 212 -19.93 5.64 -20.25
CA GLU A 212 -21.38 5.69 -20.52
C GLU A 212 -21.83 7.05 -21.08
N MET A 213 -21.15 8.14 -20.71
CA MET A 213 -21.37 9.47 -21.27
C MET A 213 -20.78 9.67 -22.68
N GLY A 214 -20.07 8.68 -23.23
CA GLY A 214 -19.44 8.70 -24.56
C GLY A 214 -18.07 9.38 -24.58
N LEU A 215 -17.33 9.30 -23.47
CA LEU A 215 -15.98 9.81 -23.33
C LEU A 215 -14.99 8.66 -23.08
N GLU A 216 -13.73 8.87 -23.41
CA GLU A 216 -12.64 7.95 -23.05
C GLU A 216 -11.73 8.55 -21.98
N ILE A 217 -11.03 7.69 -21.24
CA ILE A 217 -10.02 8.11 -20.26
C ILE A 217 -8.60 7.89 -20.81
N GLU A 218 -7.66 8.71 -20.34
CA GLU A 218 -6.23 8.54 -20.56
C GLU A 218 -5.51 8.48 -19.22
N HIS A 219 -4.73 7.42 -18.99
CA HIS A 219 -3.95 7.26 -17.77
C HIS A 219 -2.84 8.30 -17.67
N THR A 220 -2.67 8.89 -16.49
CA THR A 220 -1.61 9.89 -16.25
C THR A 220 -0.23 9.29 -15.98
N GLY A 221 -0.07 7.97 -16.15
CA GLY A 221 1.21 7.25 -16.03
C GLY A 221 1.56 6.77 -14.63
N ASP A 222 0.67 6.91 -13.64
CA ASP A 222 0.89 6.42 -12.29
C ASP A 222 0.43 4.96 -12.10
N ALA A 223 1.10 4.25 -11.18
CA ALA A 223 0.78 2.87 -10.83
C ALA A 223 -0.53 2.72 -10.02
N HIS A 224 -1.24 3.81 -9.73
CA HIS A 224 -2.47 3.80 -8.94
C HIS A 224 -3.70 4.03 -9.81
N GLY A 225 -3.56 4.18 -11.13
CA GLY A 225 -4.69 4.33 -12.04
C GLY A 225 -5.37 5.70 -11.92
N LEU A 226 -4.60 6.78 -11.74
CA LEU A 226 -5.12 8.13 -12.00
C LEU A 226 -5.25 8.33 -13.52
N PHE A 227 -6.26 9.10 -13.90
CA PHE A 227 -6.60 9.37 -15.28
C PHE A 227 -7.16 10.78 -15.41
N GLU A 228 -7.14 11.29 -16.64
CA GLU A 228 -7.94 12.43 -17.08
C GLU A 228 -8.78 12.00 -18.29
N ILE A 229 -9.77 12.80 -18.69
CA ILE A 229 -10.53 12.54 -19.92
C ILE A 229 -9.58 12.66 -21.12
N LYS A 230 -9.62 11.68 -22.02
CA LYS A 230 -8.81 11.65 -23.24
C LYS A 230 -9.19 12.82 -24.17
N HIS A 231 -8.24 13.30 -24.95
CA HIS A 231 -8.39 14.46 -25.85
C HIS A 231 -8.60 15.81 -25.16
N PHE A 232 -8.54 15.85 -23.83
CA PHE A 232 -8.58 17.09 -23.07
C PHE A 232 -7.31 17.91 -23.33
N ASP A 233 -7.46 19.23 -23.38
CA ASP A 233 -6.37 20.14 -23.68
C ASP A 233 -5.38 20.20 -22.51
N LYS A 234 -4.13 19.83 -22.77
CA LYS A 234 -3.10 19.73 -21.73
C LYS A 234 -2.72 21.10 -21.16
N ALA A 235 -2.66 22.13 -22.00
CA ALA A 235 -2.34 23.49 -21.56
C ALA A 235 -3.46 24.04 -20.65
N LEU A 236 -4.72 23.74 -20.98
CA LEU A 236 -5.85 24.08 -20.13
C LEU A 236 -5.76 23.37 -18.78
N LEU A 237 -5.50 22.05 -18.75
CA LEU A 237 -5.35 21.30 -17.49
C LEU A 237 -4.25 21.89 -16.60
N GLU A 238 -3.12 22.26 -17.18
CA GLU A 238 -2.01 22.91 -16.46
C GLU A 238 -2.41 24.28 -15.92
N GLN A 239 -3.06 25.10 -16.75
CA GLN A 239 -3.53 26.46 -16.41
C GLN A 239 -4.49 26.44 -15.21
N ILE A 240 -5.40 25.47 -15.16
CA ILE A 240 -6.37 25.33 -14.06
C ILE A 240 -5.81 24.51 -12.88
N SER A 241 -4.54 24.11 -12.88
CA SER A 241 -3.91 23.29 -11.83
C SER A 241 -2.83 24.04 -11.04
N LYS A 242 -3.04 25.32 -10.75
CA LYS A 242 -2.06 26.23 -10.14
C LYS A 242 -1.49 25.68 -8.83
N ARG A 243 -2.36 25.09 -8.00
CA ARG A 243 -1.95 24.50 -6.72
C ARG A 243 -0.92 23.38 -6.89
N ARG A 244 -1.06 22.54 -7.92
CA ARG A 244 -0.14 21.42 -8.18
C ARG A 244 1.24 21.92 -8.57
N ALA A 245 1.30 22.91 -9.47
CA ALA A 245 2.54 23.55 -9.89
C ALA A 245 3.32 24.12 -8.69
N GLN A 246 2.62 24.80 -7.76
CA GLN A 246 3.24 25.31 -6.53
C GLN A 246 3.82 24.21 -5.63
N VAL A 247 3.13 23.07 -5.47
CA VAL A 247 3.67 21.95 -4.66
C VAL A 247 4.91 21.36 -5.33
N GLU A 248 4.86 21.13 -6.64
CA GLU A 248 5.97 20.54 -7.38
C GLU A 248 7.21 21.43 -7.33
N GLU A 249 7.04 22.75 -7.48
CA GLU A 249 8.14 23.70 -7.37
C GLU A 249 8.74 23.72 -5.95
N HIS A 250 7.89 23.69 -4.92
CA HIS A 250 8.37 23.65 -3.54
C HIS A 250 9.12 22.34 -3.21
N ILE A 251 8.71 21.21 -3.79
CA ILE A 251 9.38 19.92 -3.61
C ILE A 251 10.77 19.89 -4.22
N LYS A 252 10.98 20.53 -5.38
CA LYS A 252 12.32 20.65 -5.98
C LYS A 252 13.31 21.29 -4.99
N GLY A 253 12.85 22.21 -4.13
CA GLY A 253 13.65 22.84 -3.09
C GLY A 253 13.89 22.00 -1.82
N MET A 254 13.14 20.91 -1.60
CA MET A 254 13.20 20.12 -0.35
C MET A 254 14.22 18.97 -0.39
N HIS A 255 14.89 18.70 -1.52
CA HIS A 255 15.81 17.57 -1.73
C HIS A 255 15.28 16.20 -1.24
N SER A 256 13.95 16.04 -1.19
CA SER A 256 13.27 14.83 -0.70
C SER A 256 11.99 14.62 -1.50
N ASN A 257 11.84 13.42 -2.06
CA ASN A 257 10.65 13.01 -2.82
C ASN A 257 9.72 12.10 -2.01
N SER A 258 9.82 12.14 -0.68
CA SER A 258 8.96 11.32 0.20
C SER A 258 7.52 11.88 0.29
N LEU A 259 6.54 11.01 0.55
CA LEU A 259 5.14 11.45 0.77
C LEU A 259 5.02 12.50 1.88
N LYS A 260 5.81 12.36 2.96
CA LYS A 260 5.86 13.35 4.05
C LYS A 260 6.41 14.70 3.59
N ALA A 261 7.37 14.71 2.66
CA ALA A 261 7.85 15.94 2.05
C ALA A 261 6.74 16.60 1.22
N TYR A 262 5.99 15.83 0.41
CA TYR A 262 4.83 16.32 -0.33
C TYR A 262 3.73 16.89 0.57
N ASP A 263 3.41 16.24 1.69
CA ASP A 263 2.44 16.76 2.66
C ASP A 263 2.91 18.09 3.27
N ARG A 264 4.20 18.16 3.63
CA ARG A 264 4.79 19.38 4.17
C ARG A 264 4.81 20.51 3.14
N ALA A 265 5.27 20.23 1.92
CA ALA A 265 5.24 21.18 0.81
C ALA A 265 3.82 21.68 0.54
N THR A 266 2.81 20.83 0.68
CA THR A 266 1.40 21.19 0.53
C THR A 266 0.91 22.15 1.63
N LEU A 267 1.48 22.09 2.83
CA LEU A 267 1.15 23.01 3.91
C LEU A 267 1.97 24.30 3.82
N ASP A 268 3.26 24.20 3.53
CA ASP A 268 4.21 25.33 3.55
C ASP A 268 4.00 26.29 2.37
N SER A 269 3.61 25.79 1.19
CA SER A 269 3.29 26.63 0.01
C SER A 269 1.89 27.24 0.03
N ARG A 270 1.11 27.01 1.09
CA ARG A 270 -0.30 27.40 1.15
C ARG A 270 -0.47 28.87 1.52
N LYS A 271 -1.17 29.64 0.67
CA LYS A 271 -1.67 30.98 1.00
C LYS A 271 -3.07 30.92 1.64
N SER A 272 -3.45 32.00 2.31
CA SER A 272 -4.86 32.22 2.71
C SER A 272 -5.73 32.33 1.46
N LYS A 273 -6.95 31.79 1.53
CA LYS A 273 -7.89 31.88 0.41
C LYS A 273 -8.38 33.34 0.32
N GLU A 274 -8.43 33.88 -0.89
CA GLU A 274 -9.04 35.18 -1.15
C GLU A 274 -10.55 35.01 -1.35
N MET A 275 -11.34 35.96 -0.85
CA MET A 275 -12.78 36.00 -1.13
C MET A 275 -13.02 36.70 -2.47
N VAL A 276 -13.59 35.96 -3.42
CA VAL A 276 -13.94 36.42 -4.77
C VAL A 276 -15.40 36.07 -5.01
N SER A 277 -16.19 36.91 -5.68
CA SER A 277 -17.59 36.57 -5.93
C SER A 277 -17.73 35.37 -6.90
N PRO A 278 -18.78 34.53 -6.77
CA PRO A 278 -19.05 33.45 -7.72
C PRO A 278 -19.03 33.87 -9.19
N ASP A 279 -19.63 35.03 -9.49
CA ASP A 279 -19.76 35.53 -10.86
C ASP A 279 -18.42 36.00 -11.44
N GLU A 280 -17.57 36.62 -10.61
CA GLU A 280 -16.19 36.94 -10.99
C GLU A 280 -15.38 35.67 -11.26
N LEU A 281 -15.57 34.62 -10.46
CA LEU A 281 -14.83 33.38 -10.63
C LEU A 281 -15.26 32.62 -11.91
N ARG A 282 -16.57 32.60 -12.19
CA ARG A 282 -17.15 32.14 -13.47
C ARG A 282 -16.51 32.84 -14.66
N THR A 283 -16.51 34.17 -14.61
CA THR A 283 -15.96 35.01 -15.68
C THR A 283 -14.48 34.74 -15.87
N ARG A 284 -13.72 34.58 -14.78
CA ARG A 284 -12.30 34.26 -14.82
C ARG A 284 -12.03 32.91 -15.48
N TRP A 285 -12.74 31.85 -15.09
CA TRP A 285 -12.52 30.52 -15.68
C TRP A 285 -12.92 30.46 -17.16
N SER A 286 -13.99 31.17 -17.57
CA SER A 286 -14.34 31.30 -18.99
C SER A 286 -13.24 32.00 -19.76
N ALA A 287 -12.76 33.14 -19.26
CA ALA A 287 -11.68 33.91 -19.90
C ALA A 287 -10.36 33.12 -19.99
N GLU A 288 -9.99 32.38 -18.95
CA GLU A 288 -8.81 31.49 -18.96
C GLU A 288 -8.93 30.38 -20.02
N SER A 289 -10.15 29.87 -20.24
CA SER A 289 -10.43 28.85 -21.26
C SER A 289 -10.38 29.43 -22.68
N GLU A 290 -11.04 30.57 -22.89
CA GLU A 290 -11.12 31.26 -24.17
C GLU A 290 -9.75 31.76 -24.65
N ALA A 291 -8.88 32.17 -23.71
CA ALA A 291 -7.50 32.55 -24.01
C ALA A 291 -6.68 31.41 -24.63
N LEU A 292 -7.07 30.16 -24.38
CA LEU A 292 -6.47 28.95 -24.96
C LEU A 292 -7.25 28.42 -26.18
N GLY A 293 -8.25 29.16 -26.66
CA GLY A 293 -9.10 28.75 -27.78
C GLY A 293 -10.12 27.67 -27.43
N VAL A 294 -10.36 27.42 -26.14
CA VAL A 294 -11.35 26.46 -25.66
C VAL A 294 -12.63 27.19 -25.29
N ASN A 295 -13.72 26.90 -25.98
CA ASN A 295 -15.04 27.44 -25.66
C ASN A 295 -15.77 26.49 -24.67
N PRO A 296 -16.01 26.92 -23.40
CA PRO A 296 -16.62 26.06 -22.39
C PRO A 296 -17.98 25.47 -22.79
N THR A 297 -18.80 26.22 -23.52
CA THR A 297 -20.17 25.78 -23.88
C THR A 297 -20.23 24.66 -24.92
N THR A 298 -19.19 24.52 -25.73
CA THR A 298 -19.12 23.51 -26.81
C THR A 298 -18.11 22.40 -26.54
N TYR A 299 -17.28 22.56 -25.50
CA TYR A 299 -16.12 21.70 -25.28
C TYR A 299 -16.48 20.23 -25.07
N LEU A 300 -17.55 19.93 -24.33
CA LEU A 300 -18.02 18.56 -24.15
C LEU A 300 -18.38 17.90 -25.49
N ALA A 301 -19.05 18.62 -26.39
CA ALA A 301 -19.40 18.11 -27.71
C ALA A 301 -18.14 17.79 -28.53
N THR A 302 -17.15 18.69 -28.50
CA THR A 302 -15.84 18.48 -29.13
C THR A 302 -15.12 17.24 -28.60
N LEU A 303 -15.14 17.00 -27.28
CA LEU A 303 -14.53 15.81 -26.68
C LEU A 303 -15.25 14.52 -27.12
N LYS A 304 -16.59 14.53 -27.15
CA LYS A 304 -17.38 13.39 -27.62
C LYS A 304 -17.16 13.11 -29.11
N GLU A 305 -17.05 14.15 -29.94
CA GLU A 305 -16.75 14.01 -31.36
C GLU A 305 -15.37 13.38 -31.59
N LYS A 306 -14.32 13.89 -30.95
CA LYS A 306 -12.97 13.31 -31.01
C LYS A 306 -12.91 11.85 -30.51
N THR A 307 -13.70 11.55 -29.48
CA THR A 307 -13.83 10.17 -28.97
C THR A 307 -14.44 9.26 -30.03
N LYS A 308 -15.53 9.69 -30.69
CA LYS A 308 -16.16 8.93 -31.78
C LYS A 308 -15.24 8.73 -32.99
N GLU A 309 -14.46 9.75 -33.35
CA GLU A 309 -13.48 9.66 -34.45
C GLU A 309 -12.33 8.69 -34.14
N SER A 310 -11.98 8.56 -32.86
CA SER A 310 -10.91 7.66 -32.41
C SER A 310 -11.34 6.19 -32.36
N LEU A 311 -12.64 5.90 -32.24
CA LEU A 311 -13.18 4.54 -32.23
C LEU A 311 -13.17 3.94 -33.63
N THR A 312 -12.20 3.06 -33.92
CA THR A 312 -12.24 2.29 -35.16
C THR A 312 -13.32 1.18 -35.08
N PRO A 313 -13.97 0.79 -36.20
CA PRO A 313 -14.98 -0.27 -36.19
C PRO A 313 -14.51 -1.64 -35.66
N LYS A 314 -13.19 -1.87 -35.60
CA LYS A 314 -12.58 -3.10 -35.07
C LYS A 314 -12.57 -3.14 -33.53
N GLU A 315 -12.47 -2.00 -32.86
CA GLU A 315 -12.38 -1.92 -31.39
C GLU A 315 -13.74 -2.11 -30.72
N ALA A 316 -14.83 -1.65 -31.36
CA ALA A 316 -16.19 -1.83 -30.85
C ALA A 316 -16.67 -3.29 -30.81
N MET A 317 -16.10 -4.18 -31.64
CA MET A 317 -16.51 -5.59 -31.76
C MET A 317 -15.67 -6.54 -30.88
N SER A 318 -14.48 -6.12 -30.42
CA SER A 318 -13.58 -6.90 -29.53
C SER A 318 -13.94 -6.74 -28.04
N ASN A 319 -14.46 -5.58 -27.65
CA ASN A 319 -14.68 -5.23 -26.23
C ASN A 319 -15.59 -6.20 -25.47
N ASN A 320 -16.61 -6.81 -26.08
CA ASN A 320 -17.54 -7.69 -25.35
C ASN A 320 -16.95 -9.05 -24.93
N GLN A 321 -15.89 -9.55 -25.59
CA GLN A 321 -15.21 -10.79 -25.17
C GLN A 321 -13.99 -10.54 -24.27
N GLU A 322 -13.41 -9.34 -24.31
CA GLU A 322 -12.26 -8.95 -23.49
C GLU A 322 -12.65 -8.53 -22.06
N LEU A 323 -13.90 -8.09 -21.85
CA LEU A 323 -14.42 -7.73 -20.53
C LEU A 323 -14.34 -8.92 -19.54
N ASP A 324 -14.78 -10.12 -19.91
CA ASP A 324 -14.76 -11.28 -18.98
C ASP A 324 -13.36 -11.75 -18.54
N ARG A 325 -12.30 -11.27 -19.21
CA ARG A 325 -10.92 -11.73 -18.99
C ARG A 325 -10.18 -10.99 -17.88
N SER A 326 -10.63 -9.80 -17.48
CA SER A 326 -9.91 -8.96 -16.51
C SER A 326 -9.64 -9.64 -15.17
N VAL A 327 -10.62 -10.38 -14.64
CA VAL A 327 -10.48 -11.16 -13.40
C VAL A 327 -9.49 -12.32 -13.59
N LEU A 328 -9.54 -13.01 -14.73
CA LEU A 328 -8.62 -14.11 -15.02
C LEU A 328 -7.19 -13.61 -15.21
N ASP A 329 -7.00 -12.48 -15.90
CA ASP A 329 -5.70 -11.83 -16.09
C ASP A 329 -5.17 -11.31 -14.75
N ALA A 330 -6.04 -10.78 -13.87
CA ALA A 330 -5.70 -10.38 -12.51
C ALA A 330 -5.24 -11.58 -11.66
N ILE A 331 -5.96 -12.70 -11.72
CA ILE A 331 -5.56 -13.94 -11.05
C ILE A 331 -4.20 -14.39 -11.58
N ALA A 332 -4.02 -14.52 -12.90
CA ALA A 332 -2.76 -14.91 -13.51
C ALA A 332 -1.59 -13.99 -13.10
N HIS A 333 -1.82 -12.68 -13.04
CA HIS A 333 -0.83 -11.71 -12.58
C HIS A 333 -0.44 -11.89 -11.10
N LEU A 334 -1.40 -12.24 -10.25
CA LEU A 334 -1.13 -12.56 -8.85
C LEU A 334 -0.41 -13.91 -8.71
N GLU A 335 -0.73 -14.90 -9.54
CA GLU A 335 -0.11 -16.23 -9.55
C GLU A 335 1.39 -16.21 -9.93
N GLU A 336 1.85 -15.18 -10.63
CA GLU A 336 3.28 -14.97 -10.89
C GLU A 336 4.05 -14.54 -9.64
N LYS A 337 3.37 -13.86 -8.71
CA LYS A 337 4.00 -13.17 -7.58
C LYS A 337 3.78 -13.88 -6.24
N LYS A 338 2.67 -14.60 -6.08
CA LYS A 338 2.19 -15.14 -4.81
C LYS A 338 1.61 -16.56 -4.98
N LEU A 339 1.61 -17.32 -3.89
CA LEU A 339 0.94 -18.62 -3.74
C LEU A 339 -0.44 -18.49 -3.08
N THR A 340 -0.64 -17.41 -2.32
CA THR A 340 -1.93 -17.07 -1.73
C THR A 340 -2.24 -15.60 -1.96
N PHE A 341 -3.52 -15.30 -2.14
CA PHE A 341 -3.99 -13.92 -2.29
C PHE A 341 -5.37 -13.75 -1.65
N THR A 342 -5.68 -12.54 -1.25
CA THR A 342 -6.96 -12.16 -0.64
C THR A 342 -7.99 -11.78 -1.70
N TYR A 343 -9.28 -11.85 -1.37
CA TYR A 343 -10.37 -11.37 -2.24
C TYR A 343 -10.11 -9.92 -2.71
N GLN A 344 -9.67 -9.07 -1.79
CA GLN A 344 -9.38 -7.67 -2.07
C GLN A 344 -8.23 -7.49 -3.07
N GLU A 345 -7.19 -8.32 -3.02
CA GLU A 345 -6.08 -8.24 -3.98
C GLU A 345 -6.51 -8.61 -5.39
N VAL A 346 -7.34 -9.64 -5.54
CA VAL A 346 -7.94 -10.02 -6.83
C VAL A 346 -8.79 -8.86 -7.35
N LEU A 347 -9.67 -8.32 -6.51
CA LEU A 347 -10.56 -7.22 -6.88
C LEU A 347 -9.78 -5.94 -7.24
N GLN A 348 -8.78 -5.57 -6.44
CA GLN A 348 -7.95 -4.40 -6.70
C GLN A 348 -7.18 -4.53 -8.03
N THR A 349 -6.60 -5.70 -8.29
CA THR A 349 -5.87 -5.96 -9.54
C THR A 349 -6.82 -5.97 -10.74
N SER A 350 -8.01 -6.56 -10.58
CA SER A 350 -9.05 -6.58 -11.62
C SER A 350 -9.52 -5.16 -11.96
N LEU A 351 -9.83 -4.34 -10.95
CA LEU A 351 -10.20 -2.93 -11.11
C LEU A 351 -9.13 -2.11 -11.83
N TYR A 352 -7.86 -2.41 -11.57
CA TYR A 352 -6.75 -1.74 -12.23
C TYR A 352 -6.65 -2.13 -13.71
N PHE A 353 -6.83 -3.41 -14.05
CA PHE A 353 -6.78 -3.90 -15.44
C PHE A 353 -8.02 -3.52 -16.26
N SER A 354 -9.18 -3.34 -15.63
CA SER A 354 -10.44 -3.00 -16.31
C SER A 354 -10.93 -1.58 -15.96
N LEU A 355 -10.02 -0.63 -15.74
CA LEU A 355 -10.39 0.73 -15.36
C LEU A 355 -11.22 1.38 -16.46
N GLY A 356 -12.46 1.76 -16.15
CA GLY A 356 -13.42 2.33 -17.13
C GLY A 356 -14.15 1.30 -17.98
N GLU A 357 -13.84 0.02 -17.83
CA GLU A 357 -14.44 -1.07 -18.60
C GLU A 357 -15.53 -1.81 -17.80
N GLN A 358 -15.28 -2.05 -16.52
CA GLN A 358 -16.25 -2.69 -15.62
C GLN A 358 -16.35 -1.94 -14.29
N GLY A 359 -17.56 -1.96 -13.73
CA GLY A 359 -17.87 -1.40 -12.42
C GLY A 359 -17.48 -2.34 -11.28
N PHE A 360 -17.39 -1.78 -10.09
CA PHE A 360 -17.00 -2.46 -8.88
C PHE A 360 -17.89 -3.68 -8.56
N GLU A 361 -19.21 -3.51 -8.64
CA GLU A 361 -20.17 -4.57 -8.32
C GLU A 361 -20.13 -5.74 -9.30
N ALA A 362 -19.93 -5.46 -10.59
CA ALA A 362 -19.83 -6.49 -11.63
C ALA A 362 -18.59 -7.37 -11.43
N LEU A 363 -17.45 -6.75 -11.11
CA LEU A 363 -16.21 -7.48 -10.83
C LEU A 363 -16.33 -8.34 -9.57
N MET A 364 -16.98 -7.85 -8.51
CA MET A 364 -17.25 -8.66 -7.32
C MET A 364 -18.06 -9.91 -7.68
N ALA A 365 -19.18 -9.75 -8.37
CA ALA A 365 -20.01 -10.88 -8.80
C ALA A 365 -19.25 -11.87 -9.70
N ARG A 366 -18.33 -11.37 -10.54
CA ARG A 366 -17.47 -12.21 -11.39
C ARG A 366 -16.46 -13.02 -10.59
N ILE A 367 -15.87 -12.43 -9.54
CA ILE A 367 -14.94 -13.12 -8.63
C ILE A 367 -15.70 -14.18 -7.82
N ASP A 368 -16.90 -13.85 -7.32
CA ASP A 368 -17.75 -14.82 -6.61
C ASP A 368 -18.07 -16.03 -7.50
N LYS A 369 -18.32 -15.82 -8.79
CA LYS A 369 -18.48 -16.91 -9.76
C LYS A 369 -17.23 -17.79 -9.92
N GLU A 370 -16.03 -17.22 -9.83
CA GLU A 370 -14.77 -18.00 -9.85
C GLU A 370 -14.55 -18.79 -8.56
N ILE A 371 -15.05 -18.29 -7.43
CA ILE A 371 -15.06 -19.00 -6.15
C ILE A 371 -16.05 -20.17 -6.21
N ASP A 372 -17.27 -19.93 -6.69
CA ASP A 372 -18.31 -20.97 -6.87
C ASP A 372 -17.87 -22.07 -7.84
N ALA A 373 -17.14 -21.69 -8.90
CA ALA A 373 -16.57 -22.62 -9.87
C ALA A 373 -15.33 -23.38 -9.36
N GLN A 374 -14.85 -23.09 -8.15
CA GLN A 374 -13.63 -23.65 -7.54
C GLN A 374 -12.33 -23.38 -8.32
N ASN A 375 -12.32 -22.36 -9.18
CA ASN A 375 -11.09 -21.86 -9.79
C ASN A 375 -10.28 -21.03 -8.78
N LEU A 376 -10.99 -20.31 -7.90
CA LEU A 376 -10.46 -19.70 -6.69
C LEU A 376 -10.84 -20.56 -5.48
N ILE A 377 -9.85 -21.25 -4.91
CA ILE A 377 -10.03 -22.20 -3.82
C ILE A 377 -9.79 -21.49 -2.49
N ALA A 378 -10.81 -21.39 -1.66
CA ALA A 378 -10.69 -20.81 -0.32
C ALA A 378 -9.84 -21.69 0.61
N LEU A 379 -8.89 -21.08 1.32
CA LEU A 379 -7.99 -21.77 2.26
C LEU A 379 -8.50 -21.76 3.71
N ASN A 380 -9.54 -20.98 4.01
CA ASN A 380 -10.14 -20.88 5.33
C ASN A 380 -11.65 -20.75 5.25
N THR A 381 -12.31 -21.05 6.38
CA THR A 381 -13.78 -21.00 6.51
C THR A 381 -14.36 -19.58 6.39
N GLU A 382 -13.51 -18.57 6.55
CA GLU A 382 -13.87 -17.16 6.44
C GLU A 382 -13.76 -16.60 5.02
N ASN A 383 -13.31 -17.41 4.05
CA ASN A 383 -13.06 -17.01 2.65
C ASN A 383 -12.20 -15.73 2.55
N SER A 384 -11.21 -15.57 3.41
CA SER A 384 -10.33 -14.40 3.43
C SER A 384 -9.01 -14.61 2.68
N SER A 385 -8.63 -15.85 2.40
CA SER A 385 -7.45 -16.22 1.62
C SER A 385 -7.78 -17.30 0.60
N PHE A 386 -7.27 -17.13 -0.62
CA PHE A 386 -7.53 -17.98 -1.77
C PHE A 386 -6.22 -18.47 -2.41
N THR A 387 -6.32 -19.60 -3.09
CA THR A 387 -5.30 -20.15 -3.98
C THR A 387 -5.96 -20.70 -5.25
N THR A 388 -5.17 -21.26 -6.17
CA THR A 388 -5.68 -21.93 -7.37
C THR A 388 -5.07 -23.31 -7.51
N SER A 389 -5.65 -24.18 -8.34
CA SER A 389 -5.06 -25.48 -8.66
C SER A 389 -3.64 -25.35 -9.22
N THR A 390 -3.38 -24.30 -10.01
CA THR A 390 -2.07 -23.99 -10.57
C THR A 390 -1.07 -23.70 -9.46
N LEU A 391 -1.45 -22.87 -8.48
CA LEU A 391 -0.60 -22.51 -7.35
C LEU A 391 -0.34 -23.68 -6.40
N ILE A 392 -1.33 -24.54 -6.16
CA ILE A 392 -1.14 -25.77 -5.39
C ILE A 392 -0.09 -26.66 -6.06
N ASN A 393 -0.16 -26.84 -7.38
CA ASN A 393 0.82 -27.62 -8.12
C ASN A 393 2.22 -26.97 -8.06
N LYS A 394 2.31 -25.64 -8.23
CA LYS A 394 3.57 -24.89 -8.09
C LYS A 394 4.18 -25.06 -6.69
N GLU A 395 3.37 -24.94 -5.63
CA GLU A 395 3.80 -25.13 -4.25
C GLU A 395 4.34 -26.55 -4.03
N GLN A 396 3.61 -27.57 -4.49
CA GLN A 396 4.04 -28.97 -4.37
C GLN A 396 5.35 -29.25 -5.13
N GLU A 397 5.50 -28.69 -6.34
CA GLU A 397 6.74 -28.83 -7.11
C GLU A 397 7.93 -28.17 -6.41
N LEU A 398 7.75 -26.97 -5.86
CA LEU A 398 8.76 -26.27 -5.09
C LEU A 398 9.17 -27.04 -3.84
N ILE A 399 8.20 -27.56 -3.07
CA ILE A 399 8.47 -28.39 -1.89
C ILE A 399 9.26 -29.64 -2.29
N LYS A 400 8.82 -30.37 -3.33
CA LYS A 400 9.53 -31.55 -3.85
C LYS A 400 10.96 -31.21 -4.27
N LYS A 401 11.17 -30.05 -4.90
CA LYS A 401 12.49 -29.59 -5.34
C LYS A 401 13.42 -29.26 -4.17
N ILE A 402 12.89 -28.65 -3.12
CA ILE A 402 13.67 -28.36 -1.89
C ILE A 402 14.04 -29.66 -1.18
N VAL A 403 13.07 -30.56 -1.00
CA VAL A 403 13.29 -31.84 -0.29
C VAL A 403 14.25 -32.76 -1.04
N ASN A 404 14.15 -32.83 -2.37
CA ASN A 404 15.01 -33.68 -3.20
C ASN A 404 16.26 -32.95 -3.72
N PHE A 405 16.57 -31.77 -3.20
CA PHE A 405 17.68 -30.96 -3.68
C PHE A 405 19.02 -31.70 -3.55
N THR A 406 19.80 -31.76 -4.63
CA THR A 406 21.07 -32.50 -4.64
C THR A 406 22.08 -31.83 -3.72
N PRO A 407 22.51 -32.48 -2.62
CA PRO A 407 23.46 -31.87 -1.72
C PRO A 407 24.87 -31.87 -2.32
N GLN A 408 25.65 -30.87 -1.94
CA GLN A 408 27.03 -30.75 -2.40
C GLN A 408 27.89 -31.92 -1.85
N LYS A 409 28.40 -32.77 -2.74
CA LYS A 409 29.14 -34.01 -2.34
C LYS A 409 30.44 -33.78 -1.58
N LYS A 410 31.06 -32.59 -1.68
CA LYS A 410 32.23 -32.16 -0.92
C LYS A 410 31.89 -30.86 -0.20
N GLY A 411 31.50 -30.95 1.07
CA GLY A 411 31.29 -29.78 1.91
C GLY A 411 32.56 -28.92 2.05
N LEU A 412 32.38 -27.68 2.49
CA LEU A 412 33.49 -26.84 2.99
C LEU A 412 34.22 -27.58 4.13
N GLU A 413 35.51 -27.35 4.29
CA GLU A 413 36.25 -27.95 5.41
C GLU A 413 35.85 -27.31 6.73
N ARG A 414 35.61 -28.12 7.76
CA ARG A 414 35.15 -27.64 9.06
C ARG A 414 36.28 -26.99 9.83
N ASN A 415 36.27 -25.66 9.86
CA ASN A 415 37.22 -24.85 10.61
C ASN A 415 36.47 -23.88 11.53
N THR A 416 36.12 -24.32 12.73
CA THR A 416 35.40 -23.51 13.73
C THR A 416 36.24 -22.30 14.17
N ASP A 417 37.56 -22.46 14.25
CA ASP A 417 38.48 -21.42 14.70
C ASP A 417 38.54 -20.22 13.75
N LYS A 418 38.25 -20.45 12.46
CA LYS A 418 38.13 -19.37 11.46
C LYS A 418 36.88 -18.52 11.69
N VAL A 419 35.75 -19.08 12.14
CA VAL A 419 34.52 -18.29 12.40
C VAL A 419 34.68 -17.42 13.65
N CYS A 420 35.27 -17.97 14.71
CA CYS A 420 35.49 -17.24 15.96
C CYS A 420 36.42 -16.03 15.82
N LYS A 421 37.23 -15.98 14.74
CA LYS A 421 38.07 -14.81 14.41
C LYS A 421 37.34 -13.72 13.62
N LEU A 422 36.15 -14.00 13.09
CA LEU A 422 35.43 -13.11 12.17
C LEU A 422 34.30 -12.33 12.85
N THR A 423 33.78 -12.78 13.98
CA THR A 423 32.70 -12.13 14.72
C THR A 423 32.75 -12.57 16.18
N ASP A 424 32.43 -11.65 17.09
CA ASP A 424 32.29 -11.95 18.53
C ASP A 424 30.87 -12.42 18.89
N ASN A 425 29.92 -12.34 17.95
CA ASN A 425 28.54 -12.76 18.18
C ASN A 425 28.41 -14.29 18.08
N GLU A 426 28.28 -14.95 19.23
CA GLU A 426 28.12 -16.42 19.32
C GLU A 426 26.95 -16.97 18.50
N SER A 427 25.85 -16.21 18.39
CA SER A 427 24.68 -16.60 17.60
C SER A 427 25.01 -16.65 16.10
N ILE A 428 25.72 -15.63 15.61
CA ILE A 428 26.23 -15.60 14.22
C ILE A 428 27.25 -16.73 14.00
N GLN A 429 28.20 -16.92 14.93
CA GLN A 429 29.20 -17.99 14.81
C GLN A 429 28.54 -19.36 14.65
N LYS A 430 27.55 -19.66 15.51
CA LYS A 430 26.81 -20.93 15.51
C LYS A 430 26.01 -21.10 14.22
N ALA A 431 25.25 -20.08 13.81
CA ALA A 431 24.41 -20.15 12.62
C ALA A 431 25.24 -20.32 11.34
N VAL A 432 26.31 -19.55 11.16
CA VAL A 432 27.21 -19.63 10.00
C VAL A 432 27.88 -20.99 9.90
N THR A 433 28.44 -21.47 11.02
CA THR A 433 29.05 -22.81 11.10
C THR A 433 28.03 -23.88 10.71
N GLN A 434 26.87 -23.89 11.36
CA GLN A 434 25.88 -24.93 11.13
C GLN A 434 25.31 -24.88 9.71
N ALA A 435 25.05 -23.68 9.17
CA ALA A 435 24.57 -23.50 7.81
C ALA A 435 25.57 -24.02 6.77
N LEU A 436 26.85 -23.65 6.87
CA LEU A 436 27.87 -24.03 5.89
C LEU A 436 28.27 -25.51 5.98
N PHE A 437 28.22 -26.13 7.17
CA PHE A 437 28.51 -27.58 7.34
C PHE A 437 27.32 -28.51 7.21
N ASN A 438 26.11 -27.98 7.12
CA ASN A 438 24.95 -28.83 6.89
C ASN A 438 25.13 -29.66 5.60
N LYS A 439 24.76 -30.94 5.67
CA LYS A 439 24.75 -31.84 4.51
C LYS A 439 23.67 -31.44 3.50
N GLU A 440 22.58 -30.79 3.93
CA GLU A 440 21.54 -30.28 3.04
C GLU A 440 22.09 -29.21 2.08
N GLY A 441 21.63 -29.26 0.83
CA GLY A 441 22.05 -28.32 -0.21
C GLY A 441 21.37 -26.95 -0.12
N VAL A 442 20.20 -26.87 0.54
CA VAL A 442 19.50 -25.61 0.80
C VAL A 442 19.32 -25.48 2.31
N VAL A 443 19.70 -24.34 2.88
CA VAL A 443 19.53 -24.04 4.30
C VAL A 443 18.97 -22.64 4.48
N ARG A 444 18.27 -22.42 5.60
CA ARG A 444 17.70 -21.12 5.97
C ARG A 444 18.37 -20.55 7.22
N ILE A 445 18.69 -19.26 7.20
CA ILE A 445 19.11 -18.49 8.38
C ILE A 445 18.08 -17.39 8.63
N LYS A 446 17.43 -17.41 9.81
CA LYS A 446 16.49 -16.39 10.26
C LYS A 446 17.18 -15.41 11.19
N GLN A 447 17.03 -14.13 10.93
CA GLN A 447 17.61 -13.02 11.71
C GLN A 447 16.50 -12.08 12.19
N GLN A 448 16.64 -11.59 13.43
CA GLN A 448 15.64 -10.71 14.02
C GLN A 448 15.82 -9.25 13.62
N SER A 449 17.06 -8.78 13.42
CA SER A 449 17.35 -7.42 12.98
C SER A 449 17.12 -7.21 11.48
N ALA A 450 16.94 -5.95 11.10
CA ALA A 450 16.93 -5.51 9.70
C ALA A 450 18.34 -5.30 9.12
N THR A 451 19.38 -5.21 9.96
CA THR A 451 20.76 -4.89 9.55
C THR A 451 21.66 -6.14 9.55
N SER A 452 21.86 -6.73 8.37
CA SER A 452 22.52 -8.05 8.21
C SER A 452 24.02 -8.01 7.93
N ARG A 453 24.67 -6.86 8.16
CA ARG A 453 26.02 -6.63 7.65
C ARG A 453 27.06 -7.59 8.22
N GLU A 454 27.03 -7.79 9.54
CA GLU A 454 27.97 -8.68 10.24
C GLU A 454 27.80 -10.12 9.76
N LEU A 455 26.57 -10.66 9.80
CA LEU A 455 26.25 -12.01 9.31
C LEU A 455 26.69 -12.24 7.85
N LEU A 456 26.38 -11.31 6.96
CA LEU A 456 26.77 -11.38 5.55
C LEU A 456 28.29 -11.37 5.38
N SER A 457 28.99 -10.48 6.09
CA SER A 457 30.46 -10.43 6.04
C SER A 457 31.09 -11.74 6.53
N THR A 458 30.60 -12.29 7.65
CA THR A 458 31.07 -13.57 8.19
C THR A 458 30.83 -14.72 7.20
N LEU A 459 29.67 -14.77 6.53
CA LEU A 459 29.38 -15.78 5.51
C LEU A 459 30.35 -15.70 4.32
N ILE A 460 30.63 -14.48 3.83
CA ILE A 460 31.55 -14.25 2.71
C ILE A 460 32.98 -14.63 3.08
N ASP A 461 33.45 -14.16 4.23
CA ASP A 461 34.82 -14.38 4.68
C ASP A 461 35.08 -15.84 5.06
N TYR A 462 34.07 -16.53 5.56
CA TYR A 462 34.18 -17.95 5.81
C TYR A 462 34.22 -18.77 4.51
N SER A 463 33.37 -18.40 3.55
CA SER A 463 33.21 -19.14 2.31
C SER A 463 34.34 -18.90 1.30
N GLN A 464 35.40 -18.15 1.65
CA GLN A 464 36.60 -17.91 0.80
C GLN A 464 37.24 -19.17 0.21
N ASP A 465 37.11 -20.32 0.89
CA ASP A 465 37.64 -21.60 0.43
C ASP A 465 36.76 -22.23 -0.69
N SER A 466 35.61 -21.63 -0.98
CA SER A 466 34.77 -21.92 -2.14
C SER A 466 35.39 -21.32 -3.39
N LYS A 467 35.31 -22.04 -4.51
CA LYS A 467 35.80 -21.51 -5.79
C LYS A 467 34.99 -20.30 -6.27
N LYS A 468 33.72 -20.21 -5.85
CA LYS A 468 32.79 -19.19 -6.30
C LYS A 468 31.73 -18.87 -5.24
N ILE A 469 31.62 -17.61 -4.87
CA ILE A 469 30.59 -17.10 -3.96
C ILE A 469 29.78 -16.08 -4.76
N ARG A 470 28.46 -16.14 -4.67
CA ARG A 470 27.57 -15.11 -5.23
C ARG A 470 26.56 -14.68 -4.20
N ILE A 471 26.29 -13.39 -4.18
CA ILE A 471 25.25 -12.81 -3.33
C ILE A 471 24.12 -12.35 -4.23
N LEU A 472 22.93 -12.85 -3.94
CA LEU A 472 21.72 -12.61 -4.69
C LEU A 472 20.77 -11.75 -3.84
N CYS A 473 20.37 -10.61 -4.37
CA CYS A 473 19.43 -9.70 -3.72
C CYS A 473 18.09 -9.67 -4.49
N PRO A 474 16.95 -9.41 -3.82
CA PRO A 474 15.65 -9.40 -4.47
C PRO A 474 15.45 -8.17 -5.38
N SER A 475 16.15 -7.05 -5.11
CA SER A 475 15.98 -5.81 -5.86
C SER A 475 17.32 -5.18 -6.26
N ALA A 476 17.30 -4.41 -7.35
CA ALA A 476 18.46 -3.63 -7.79
C ALA A 476 18.87 -2.57 -6.75
N TYR A 477 17.91 -2.04 -6.00
CA TYR A 477 18.20 -1.11 -4.91
C TYR A 477 18.99 -1.81 -3.79
N SER A 478 18.53 -2.98 -3.33
CA SER A 478 19.23 -3.78 -2.31
C SER A 478 20.64 -4.14 -2.77
N ALA A 479 20.80 -4.61 -4.03
CA ALA A 479 22.10 -4.94 -4.59
C ALA A 479 23.05 -3.73 -4.65
N ARG A 480 22.57 -2.56 -5.11
CA ARG A 480 23.39 -1.33 -5.19
C ARG A 480 23.79 -0.81 -3.83
N THR A 481 22.86 -0.76 -2.87
CA THR A 481 23.13 -0.34 -1.49
C THR A 481 24.18 -1.25 -0.86
N MET A 482 24.04 -2.57 -1.05
CA MET A 482 24.97 -3.54 -0.48
C MET A 482 26.35 -3.48 -1.13
N ASN A 483 26.44 -3.33 -2.47
CA ASN A 483 27.71 -3.10 -3.15
C ASN A 483 28.38 -1.79 -2.69
N LYS A 484 27.61 -0.72 -2.47
CA LYS A 484 28.12 0.55 -1.92
C LYS A 484 28.64 0.37 -0.49
N ASP A 485 27.88 -0.30 0.37
CA ASP A 485 28.27 -0.53 1.76
C ASP A 485 29.54 -1.38 1.87
N MET A 486 29.70 -2.37 0.97
CA MET A 486 30.89 -3.23 0.91
C MET A 486 32.12 -2.52 0.34
N THR A 487 31.95 -1.62 -0.64
CA THR A 487 33.07 -0.83 -1.22
C THR A 487 33.56 0.26 -0.27
N GLN A 488 32.67 0.91 0.50
CA GLN A 488 33.03 2.03 1.38
C GLN A 488 33.65 1.60 2.70
N SER A 489 33.51 0.34 3.09
CA SER A 489 33.94 -0.13 4.41
C SER A 489 34.11 -1.65 4.40
N ALA A 490 35.03 -2.15 3.57
CA ALA A 490 35.39 -3.57 3.54
C ALA A 490 36.07 -3.97 4.87
N PRO A 491 35.43 -4.77 5.75
CA PRO A 491 36.04 -5.24 6.99
C PRO A 491 37.26 -6.15 6.77
N THR A 492 37.44 -6.74 5.58
CA THR A 492 38.56 -7.66 5.28
C THR A 492 39.23 -7.37 3.94
N LEU A 493 40.51 -7.74 3.84
CA LEU A 493 41.35 -7.63 2.64
C LEU A 493 40.72 -8.34 1.42
N TRP A 494 40.00 -9.45 1.64
CA TRP A 494 39.38 -10.22 0.57
C TRP A 494 38.15 -9.54 -0.02
N GLN A 495 37.35 -8.89 0.82
CA GLN A 495 36.22 -8.07 0.37
C GLN A 495 36.70 -6.82 -0.38
N TRP A 496 37.82 -6.25 0.06
CA TRP A 496 38.51 -5.18 -0.67
C TRP A 496 39.04 -5.66 -2.03
N ILE A 497 39.67 -6.85 -2.11
CA ILE A 497 40.16 -7.44 -3.38
C ILE A 497 39.00 -7.70 -4.36
N LEU A 498 37.88 -8.23 -3.89
CA LEU A 498 36.68 -8.43 -4.72
C LEU A 498 36.11 -7.10 -5.23
N SER A 499 36.17 -6.03 -4.41
CA SER A 499 35.67 -4.69 -4.78
C SER A 499 36.47 -3.98 -5.87
N ILE A 500 37.76 -4.32 -6.02
CA ILE A 500 38.67 -3.73 -7.03
C ILE A 500 38.52 -4.41 -8.40
N GLY A 501 38.04 -5.65 -8.43
CA GLY A 501 37.96 -6.50 -9.62
C GLY A 501 36.67 -6.40 -10.45
N LYS A 502 36.04 -5.22 -10.61
CA LYS A 502 34.99 -4.90 -11.62
C LYS A 502 33.90 -5.96 -11.96
N GLN A 503 33.53 -6.86 -11.05
CA GLN A 503 32.28 -7.60 -11.11
C GLN A 503 31.53 -7.31 -9.81
N ASP A 504 30.30 -6.79 -9.92
CA ASP A 504 29.45 -6.53 -8.76
C ASP A 504 29.34 -7.82 -7.91
N LEU A 505 29.78 -7.76 -6.65
CA LEU A 505 29.73 -8.89 -5.73
C LEU A 505 28.29 -9.35 -5.48
N CYS A 506 27.38 -8.38 -5.38
CA CYS A 506 25.94 -8.60 -5.27
C CYS A 506 25.27 -8.36 -6.62
N GLU A 507 24.43 -9.30 -7.02
CA GLU A 507 23.58 -9.22 -8.21
C GLU A 507 22.12 -9.48 -7.86
N THR A 508 21.19 -9.13 -8.75
CA THR A 508 19.78 -9.43 -8.51
C THR A 508 19.47 -10.90 -8.82
N VAL A 509 18.51 -11.49 -8.10
CA VAL A 509 18.04 -12.86 -8.35
C VAL A 509 17.50 -12.98 -9.77
N ALA A 510 16.69 -12.00 -10.22
CA ALA A 510 16.21 -11.94 -11.60
C ALA A 510 17.35 -11.86 -12.63
N GLY A 511 18.40 -11.06 -12.36
CA GLY A 511 19.57 -10.94 -13.24
C GLY A 511 20.38 -12.24 -13.31
N PHE A 512 20.58 -12.91 -12.18
CA PHE A 512 21.20 -14.23 -12.12
C PHE A 512 20.39 -15.28 -12.90
N ASN A 513 19.08 -15.34 -12.63
CA ASN A 513 18.15 -16.26 -13.30
C ASN A 513 18.13 -16.02 -14.81
N TYR A 514 18.12 -14.77 -15.28
CA TYR A 514 18.16 -14.43 -16.70
C TYR A 514 19.45 -14.90 -17.38
N ARG A 515 20.62 -14.58 -16.81
CA ARG A 515 21.92 -14.92 -17.42
C ARG A 515 22.18 -16.42 -17.45
N HIS A 516 21.62 -17.16 -16.52
CA HIS A 516 21.81 -18.60 -16.38
C HIS A 516 20.58 -19.42 -16.80
N ARG A 517 19.57 -18.76 -17.40
CA ARG A 517 18.31 -19.40 -17.84
C ARG A 517 18.54 -20.48 -18.90
N SER A 518 19.52 -20.31 -19.78
CA SER A 518 19.85 -21.28 -20.83
C SER A 518 20.45 -22.57 -20.26
N GLU A 519 21.16 -22.48 -19.14
CA GLU A 519 21.73 -23.64 -18.43
C GLU A 519 20.62 -24.56 -17.89
N HIS A 520 19.41 -24.01 -17.65
CA HIS A 520 18.22 -24.81 -17.38
C HIS A 520 17.71 -25.64 -18.53
N LYS A 521 17.87 -25.17 -19.76
CA LYS A 521 17.25 -25.79 -20.93
C LYS A 521 18.15 -26.80 -21.63
N LEU A 522 19.44 -26.85 -21.31
CA LEU A 522 20.41 -27.73 -21.97
C LEU A 522 20.55 -29.08 -21.22
N PRO A 523 20.24 -30.22 -21.88
CA PRO A 523 20.30 -31.56 -21.26
C PRO A 523 21.73 -32.11 -21.06
N PHE A 524 22.76 -31.44 -21.59
CA PHE A 524 24.16 -31.90 -21.55
C PHE A 524 25.14 -30.89 -20.96
N PHE A 525 24.66 -29.89 -20.21
CA PHE A 525 25.55 -28.91 -19.57
C PHE A 525 26.25 -29.52 -18.35
N ASN A 526 27.35 -30.22 -18.59
CA ASN A 526 28.30 -30.61 -17.54
C ASN A 526 29.14 -29.40 -17.14
N SER A 527 28.55 -28.49 -16.37
CA SER A 527 29.34 -27.56 -15.56
C SER A 527 30.27 -28.40 -14.69
N LYS A 528 31.59 -28.12 -14.71
CA LYS A 528 32.51 -28.67 -13.70
C LYS A 528 31.86 -28.41 -12.34
N LYS A 529 31.65 -29.48 -11.56
CA LYS A 529 31.11 -29.41 -10.18
C LYS A 529 32.07 -28.61 -9.31
N GLU A 530 32.03 -27.30 -9.44
CA GLU A 530 32.79 -26.36 -8.64
C GLU A 530 32.05 -26.10 -7.33
N ARG A 531 32.81 -25.83 -6.27
CA ARG A 531 32.23 -25.44 -4.99
C ARG A 531 31.65 -24.02 -5.12
N GLU A 532 30.38 -23.92 -5.52
CA GLU A 532 29.62 -22.67 -5.58
C GLU A 532 28.70 -22.55 -4.35
N VAL A 533 28.70 -21.37 -3.72
CA VAL A 533 27.78 -21.00 -2.64
C VAL A 533 26.96 -19.79 -3.10
N LEU A 534 25.64 -19.92 -3.06
CA LEU A 534 24.68 -18.88 -3.38
C LEU A 534 24.05 -18.39 -2.07
N ILE A 535 24.31 -17.14 -1.72
CA ILE A 535 23.71 -16.48 -0.55
C ILE A 535 22.60 -15.59 -1.06
N VAL A 536 21.37 -15.84 -0.63
CA VAL A 536 20.20 -15.05 -1.01
C VAL A 536 19.83 -14.16 0.16
N ASP A 537 20.08 -12.85 0.04
CA ASP A 537 19.60 -11.89 1.03
C ASP A 537 18.09 -11.65 0.85
N GLU A 538 17.39 -11.36 1.94
CA GLU A 538 15.94 -11.11 1.95
C GLU A 538 15.13 -12.13 1.15
N SER A 539 15.43 -13.41 1.33
CA SER A 539 14.79 -14.52 0.61
C SER A 539 13.27 -14.54 0.74
N GLN A 540 12.71 -13.96 1.80
CA GLN A 540 11.27 -13.76 1.96
C GLN A 540 10.67 -12.79 0.93
N ARG A 541 11.45 -12.04 0.15
CA ARG A 541 10.94 -11.14 -0.89
C ARG A 541 10.92 -11.77 -2.29
N LEU A 542 11.37 -13.02 -2.43
CA LEU A 542 11.35 -13.72 -3.70
C LEU A 542 9.95 -14.14 -4.08
N THR A 543 9.69 -14.15 -5.39
CA THR A 543 8.49 -14.80 -5.95
C THR A 543 8.68 -16.32 -6.05
N PRO A 544 7.59 -17.10 -6.10
CA PRO A 544 7.67 -18.55 -6.31
C PRO A 544 8.42 -18.93 -7.60
N ASP A 545 8.21 -18.20 -8.69
CA ASP A 545 8.85 -18.47 -9.98
C ASP A 545 10.36 -18.13 -9.98
N GLU A 546 10.77 -17.05 -9.28
CA GLU A 546 12.19 -16.74 -9.05
C GLU A 546 12.87 -17.80 -8.20
N MET A 547 12.24 -18.24 -7.12
CA MET A 547 12.75 -19.32 -6.26
C MET A 547 12.87 -20.63 -7.05
N ASN A 548 11.86 -20.96 -7.85
CA ASN A 548 11.84 -22.18 -8.66
C ASN A 548 13.01 -22.23 -9.65
N THR A 549 13.24 -21.11 -10.34
CA THR A 549 14.33 -20.96 -11.31
C THR A 549 15.68 -21.01 -10.59
N LEU A 550 15.84 -20.27 -9.49
CA LEU A 550 17.07 -20.23 -8.71
C LEU A 550 17.46 -21.62 -8.20
N LEU A 551 16.53 -22.34 -7.58
CA LEU A 551 16.78 -23.68 -7.04
C LEU A 551 17.12 -24.66 -8.15
N SER A 552 16.50 -24.54 -9.31
CA SER A 552 16.92 -25.34 -10.45
C SER A 552 18.37 -25.04 -10.84
N ILE A 553 18.82 -23.76 -10.90
CA ILE A 553 20.21 -23.42 -11.34
C ILE A 553 21.15 -24.05 -10.33
N ALA A 554 20.84 -23.85 -9.05
CA ALA A 554 21.65 -24.32 -7.96
C ALA A 554 21.77 -25.84 -7.95
N ASP A 555 20.68 -26.58 -8.15
CA ASP A 555 20.67 -28.05 -8.18
C ASP A 555 21.52 -28.61 -9.32
N LYS A 556 21.36 -28.07 -10.54
CA LYS A 556 22.18 -28.44 -11.71
C LYS A 556 23.68 -28.22 -11.49
N ARG A 557 24.04 -27.16 -10.75
CA ARG A 557 25.42 -26.84 -10.40
C ARG A 557 25.92 -27.54 -9.14
N SER A 558 25.04 -28.27 -8.43
CA SER A 558 25.32 -28.78 -7.08
C SER A 558 25.84 -27.67 -6.13
N ALA A 559 25.29 -26.46 -6.30
CA ALA A 559 25.62 -25.29 -5.50
C ALA A 559 24.90 -25.37 -4.15
N LYS A 560 25.54 -24.85 -3.10
CA LYS A 560 24.91 -24.71 -1.80
C LYS A 560 24.14 -23.39 -1.73
N VAL A 561 22.87 -23.45 -1.34
CA VAL A 561 21.99 -22.28 -1.24
C VAL A 561 21.77 -21.94 0.23
N ILE A 562 22.03 -20.69 0.60
CA ILE A 562 21.78 -20.15 1.93
C ILE A 562 20.74 -19.03 1.79
N LEU A 563 19.55 -19.28 2.31
CA LEU A 563 18.43 -18.33 2.30
C LEU A 563 18.46 -17.50 3.60
N LEU A 564 18.70 -16.20 3.49
CA LEU A 564 18.64 -15.29 4.63
C LEU A 564 17.24 -14.67 4.73
N GLU A 565 16.62 -14.78 5.89
CA GLU A 565 15.27 -14.26 6.17
C GLU A 565 15.34 -13.21 7.28
N LYS A 566 14.83 -12.00 7.02
CA LYS A 566 14.76 -10.89 8.01
C LYS A 566 13.36 -10.78 8.60
N SER A 567 13.19 -11.17 9.85
CA SER A 567 11.87 -11.21 10.50
C SER A 567 11.23 -9.82 10.65
N GLN A 568 12.02 -8.76 10.85
CA GLN A 568 11.51 -7.38 11.01
C GLN A 568 11.35 -6.60 9.70
N SER A 569 11.85 -7.08 8.55
CA SER A 569 11.69 -6.36 7.27
C SER A 569 10.33 -6.58 6.59
N LEU A 570 9.42 -7.31 7.27
CA LEU A 570 8.08 -7.68 6.82
C LEU A 570 7.02 -6.59 7.04
N SER A 571 7.37 -5.37 7.46
CA SER A 571 6.38 -4.29 7.57
C SER A 571 5.77 -3.98 6.19
N GLY A 572 4.57 -4.52 5.95
CA GLY A 572 3.78 -4.30 4.73
C GLY A 572 3.98 -5.30 3.59
N PHE A 573 4.83 -6.33 3.71
CA PHE A 573 5.01 -7.35 2.66
C PHE A 573 4.80 -8.76 3.24
N LYS A 574 3.65 -9.37 2.97
CA LYS A 574 3.40 -10.79 3.24
C LYS A 574 3.88 -11.60 2.02
N SER A 575 4.77 -12.55 2.25
CA SER A 575 5.27 -13.49 1.24
C SER A 575 4.98 -14.90 1.68
N ASP A 576 4.67 -15.76 0.72
CA ASP A 576 4.39 -17.17 0.96
C ASP A 576 5.68 -18.02 1.09
N ILE A 577 6.84 -17.45 0.76
CA ILE A 577 8.12 -18.18 0.78
C ILE A 577 8.47 -18.71 2.17
N PRO A 578 8.41 -17.93 3.28
CA PRO A 578 8.71 -18.44 4.61
C PRO A 578 7.84 -19.64 5.02
N ASP A 579 6.55 -19.61 4.68
CA ASP A 579 5.60 -20.69 4.97
C ASP A 579 5.86 -21.92 4.10
N LEU A 580 6.16 -21.72 2.82
CA LEU A 580 6.59 -22.80 1.93
C LEU A 580 7.86 -23.48 2.44
N LEU A 581 8.84 -22.70 2.91
CA LEU A 581 10.07 -23.23 3.50
C LEU A 581 9.81 -24.01 4.79
N ASN A 582 8.84 -23.57 5.61
CA ASN A 582 8.40 -24.32 6.80
C ASN A 582 7.77 -25.66 6.40
N LYS A 583 6.86 -25.66 5.41
CA LYS A 583 6.20 -26.88 4.89
C LYS A 583 7.21 -27.86 4.27
N ALA A 584 8.24 -27.35 3.61
CA ALA A 584 9.33 -28.15 3.04
C ALA A 584 10.27 -28.75 4.11
N GLY A 585 10.13 -28.36 5.39
CA GLY A 585 10.96 -28.87 6.47
C GLY A 585 12.43 -28.45 6.38
N ILE A 586 12.73 -27.30 5.77
CA ILE A 586 14.11 -26.86 5.56
C ILE A 586 14.84 -26.65 6.89
N LYS A 587 16.11 -27.07 6.97
CA LYS A 587 16.88 -26.77 8.18
C LYS A 587 17.06 -25.27 8.35
N THR A 588 16.61 -24.79 9.51
CA THR A 588 16.58 -23.38 9.87
C THR A 588 17.49 -23.11 11.05
N PHE A 589 18.30 -22.06 10.95
CA PHE A 589 19.19 -21.58 12.01
C PHE A 589 18.78 -20.16 12.39
N GLU A 590 18.55 -19.92 13.68
CA GLU A 590 18.17 -18.61 14.18
C GLU A 590 19.39 -17.83 14.65
N VAL A 591 19.38 -16.53 14.36
CA VAL A 591 20.39 -15.55 14.76
C VAL A 591 19.72 -14.48 15.62
N ASP A 592 20.20 -14.31 16.85
CA ASP A 592 19.90 -13.14 17.68
C ASP A 592 21.01 -12.10 17.50
N ASP A 593 20.73 -11.12 16.64
CA ASP A 593 21.60 -10.01 16.29
C ASP A 593 21.08 -8.67 16.84
N ARG A 594 20.16 -8.72 17.81
CA ARG A 594 19.77 -7.52 18.56
C ARG A 594 20.98 -7.08 19.37
N LYS A 595 21.51 -5.88 19.10
CA LYS A 595 22.36 -5.22 20.09
C LYS A 595 21.57 -5.21 21.40
N ALA A 596 22.14 -5.79 22.47
CA ALA A 596 21.60 -5.60 23.81
C ALA A 596 21.32 -4.11 23.96
N PRO A 597 20.14 -3.69 24.45
CA PRO A 597 19.93 -2.29 24.77
C PRO A 597 21.10 -1.89 25.66
N ALA A 598 21.87 -0.88 25.25
CA ALA A 598 22.89 -0.32 26.11
C ALA A 598 22.16 0.04 27.41
N THR A 599 22.35 -0.77 28.45
CA THR A 599 21.92 -0.44 29.79
C THR A 599 22.77 0.76 30.16
N ASN A 600 22.29 1.94 29.83
CA ASN A 600 22.67 3.16 30.52
C ASN A 600 22.05 3.07 31.92
N ILE A 601 22.52 2.10 32.71
CA ILE A 601 22.56 2.27 34.15
C ILE A 601 23.63 3.33 34.34
N ASN A 602 23.20 4.61 34.30
CA ASN A 602 23.93 5.63 35.01
C ASN A 602 23.93 5.15 36.46
N LEU A 603 25.02 4.52 36.88
CA LEU A 603 25.36 4.43 38.29
C LEU A 603 25.38 5.87 38.76
N ILE A 604 24.30 6.28 39.43
CA ILE A 604 24.30 7.49 40.24
C ILE A 604 25.34 7.18 41.30
N GLU A 605 26.54 7.73 41.13
CA GLU A 605 27.54 7.79 42.20
C GLU A 605 26.84 8.28 43.45
N GLU A 606 27.01 7.54 44.55
CA GLU A 606 26.54 7.92 45.88
C GLU A 606 27.02 9.33 46.19
N LYS A 607 26.16 10.33 45.97
CA LYS A 607 26.28 11.60 46.66
C LYS A 607 25.80 11.37 48.08
N THR A 608 26.75 11.18 48.98
CA THR A 608 26.64 11.51 50.39
C THR A 608 26.06 12.91 50.52
N ILE A 609 24.76 13.01 50.77
CA ILE A 609 24.14 14.26 51.20
C ILE A 609 23.90 14.11 52.70
N GLU A 610 24.83 14.70 53.45
CA GLU A 610 24.68 14.99 54.87
C GLU A 610 23.39 15.77 55.11
N GLY A 611 22.79 15.48 56.26
CA GLY A 611 21.40 15.78 56.56
C GLY A 611 21.03 17.26 56.53
N ARG A 612 19.75 17.49 56.22
CA ARG A 612 19.00 18.61 56.77
C ARG A 612 17.59 18.16 57.13
N ILE A 613 17.42 18.00 58.44
CA ILE A 613 16.16 17.97 59.15
C ILE A 613 15.47 19.33 58.92
N LEU A 614 14.16 19.35 58.59
CA LEU A 614 13.11 20.00 59.40
C LEU A 614 11.78 20.16 58.62
N LYS A 615 10.75 19.58 59.26
CA LYS A 615 9.40 20.08 59.54
C LYS A 615 8.34 20.15 58.41
N THR A 616 7.37 19.25 58.60
CA THR A 616 5.91 19.43 58.48
C THR A 616 5.39 20.88 58.51
N ALA A 617 4.51 21.19 57.56
CA ALA A 617 3.16 21.70 57.79
C ALA A 617 2.25 21.20 56.65
#